data_AF-A0A1E4IB84-F1
#
_entry.id   AF-A0A1E4IB84-F1
#
_cell.length_a   1.000
_cell.length_b   1.000
_cell.length_c   1.000
_cell.angle_alpha   90.00
_cell.angle_beta   90.00
_cell.angle_gamma   90.00
#
_symmetry.space_group_name_H-M   'P 1'
#
loop_
_entity.id
_entity.type
_entity.pdbx_description
1 polymer ?
#
loop_
_entity_poly.entity_id
_entity_poly.type
_entity_poly.pdbx_seq_one_letter_code
_entity_poly.pdbx_strand_id
1 'polypeptide(L)'
;MITVEFRERDPNSDARRVVATLTVADDHTYAVAGDLPLEEISILDRAAPGGRLTLAADPVRWARKSHKAFRAGYIVPVITEDTLPADGES
;
A
#
# COMPACT_ATOMS: atom_id res chain seq x y z
N MET A 1 -13.43 3.83 -0.37
CA MET A 1 -12.38 3.25 -1.24
C MET A 1 -11.01 3.84 -0.90
N ILE A 2 -9.92 3.11 -1.13
CA ILE A 2 -8.53 3.60 -1.03
C ILE A 2 -7.78 3.27 -2.32
N THR A 3 -7.03 4.22 -2.87
CA THR A 3 -6.14 4.00 -4.01
C THR A 3 -4.71 4.40 -3.64
N VAL A 4 -3.77 3.49 -3.87
CA VAL A 4 -2.34 3.70 -3.61
C VAL A 4 -1.56 3.45 -4.89
N GLU A 5 -0.79 4.46 -5.31
CA GLU A 5 0.16 4.32 -6.41
C GLU A 5 1.55 4.02 -5.86
N PHE A 6 2.19 2.99 -6.40
CA PHE A 6 3.58 2.65 -6.12
C PHE A 6 4.44 3.28 -7.19
N ARG A 7 5.17 4.32 -6.81
CA ARG A 7 5.95 5.12 -7.74
C ARG A 7 7.43 4.79 -7.60
N GLU A 8 8.04 4.30 -8.66
CA GLU A 8 9.49 4.13 -8.75
C GLU A 8 10.15 5.45 -9.14
N ARG A 9 11.20 5.82 -8.41
CA ARG A 9 12.09 6.90 -8.86
C ARG A 9 13.01 6.37 -9.96
N ASP A 10 12.96 6.97 -11.13
CA ASP A 10 13.99 6.75 -12.13
C ASP A 10 15.33 7.37 -11.63
N PRO A 11 16.43 6.61 -11.56
CA PRO A 11 17.68 7.15 -11.04
C PRO A 11 18.32 8.20 -11.97
N ASN A 12 17.87 8.30 -13.23
CA ASN A 12 18.38 9.22 -14.25
C ASN A 12 17.41 10.38 -14.55
N SER A 13 16.28 10.48 -13.84
CA SER A 13 15.25 11.49 -14.06
C SER A 13 14.55 11.85 -12.76
N ASP A 14 14.07 13.10 -12.63
CA ASP A 14 13.16 13.48 -11.54
C ASP A 14 11.74 12.92 -11.73
N ALA A 15 11.47 12.27 -12.87
CA ALA A 15 10.20 11.59 -13.13
C ALA A 15 10.00 10.39 -12.20
N ARG A 16 8.78 10.25 -11.68
CA ARG A 16 8.35 9.10 -10.90
C ARG A 16 7.35 8.29 -11.72
N ARG A 17 7.70 7.06 -12.08
CA ARG A 17 6.83 6.16 -12.84
C ARG A 17 5.95 5.36 -11.90
N VAL A 18 4.65 5.28 -12.17
CA VAL A 18 3.77 4.32 -11.47
C VAL A 18 4.09 2.92 -11.97
N VAL A 19 4.55 2.04 -11.07
CA VAL A 19 4.89 0.65 -11.37
C VAL A 19 3.84 -0.34 -10.86
N ALA A 20 3.02 0.08 -9.89
CA ALA A 20 1.85 -0.65 -9.47
C ALA A 20 0.78 0.28 -8.87
N THR A 21 -0.45 -0.19 -8.85
CA THR A 21 -1.58 0.46 -8.22
C THR A 21 -2.33 -0.56 -7.38
N LEU A 22 -2.60 -0.21 -6.13
CA LEU A 22 -3.49 -0.95 -5.25
C LEU A 22 -4.79 -0.16 -5.12
N THR A 23 -5.91 -0.84 -5.36
CA THR A 23 -7.25 -0.31 -5.07
C THR A 23 -7.91 -1.20 -4.03
N VAL A 24 -8.40 -0.61 -2.94
CA VAL A 24 -9.19 -1.28 -1.91
C VAL A 24 -10.60 -0.69 -1.95
N ALA A 25 -11.59 -1.50 -2.28
CA ALA A 25 -12.99 -1.09 -2.38
C ALA A 25 -13.64 -0.97 -1.00
N ASP A 26 -14.86 -0.44 -0.97
CA ASP A 26 -15.62 -0.18 0.28
C ASP A 26 -16.03 -1.46 1.02
N ASP A 27 -16.12 -2.59 0.32
CA ASP A 27 -16.35 -3.91 0.89
C ASP A 27 -15.04 -4.60 1.34
N HIS A 28 -13.93 -3.86 1.38
CA HIS A 28 -12.58 -4.31 1.73
C HIS A 28 -11.98 -5.34 0.76
N THR A 29 -12.60 -5.58 -0.39
CA THR A 29 -11.94 -6.31 -1.48
C THR A 29 -10.84 -5.44 -2.08
N TYR A 30 -9.82 -6.07 -2.67
CA TYR A 30 -8.72 -5.34 -3.28
C TYR A 30 -8.35 -5.87 -4.66
N ALA A 31 -7.79 -4.98 -5.47
CA ALA A 31 -7.22 -5.30 -6.77
C ALA A 31 -5.83 -4.68 -6.88
N VAL A 32 -4.90 -5.43 -7.46
CA VAL A 32 -3.54 -5.00 -7.75
C VAL A 32 -3.35 -4.96 -9.26
N ALA A 33 -2.83 -3.85 -9.77
CA ALA A 33 -2.41 -3.70 -11.15
C ALA A 33 -0.92 -3.32 -11.22
N GLY A 34 -0.22 -3.79 -12.25
CA GLY A 34 1.20 -3.48 -12.49
C GLY A 34 2.14 -4.63 -12.13
N ASP A 35 3.43 -4.32 -12.06
CA ASP A 35 4.53 -5.29 -12.06
C ASP A 35 5.04 -5.66 -10.66
N LEU A 36 4.51 -5.02 -9.61
CA LEU A 36 5.01 -5.18 -8.25
C LEU A 36 4.19 -6.23 -7.48
N PRO A 37 4.81 -7.28 -6.91
CA PRO A 37 4.10 -8.36 -6.22
C PRO A 37 3.63 -7.94 -4.83
N LEU A 38 2.67 -7.01 -4.75
CA LEU A 38 2.20 -6.42 -3.50
C LEU A 38 1.64 -7.46 -2.52
N GLU A 39 1.01 -8.51 -3.02
CA GLU A 39 0.41 -9.59 -2.22
C GLU A 39 1.45 -10.40 -1.44
N GLU A 40 2.67 -10.49 -1.95
CA GLU A 40 3.78 -11.20 -1.31
C GLU A 40 4.53 -10.33 -0.29
N ILE A 41 4.27 -9.02 -0.28
CA ILE A 41 4.99 -8.05 0.55
C ILE A 41 4.25 -7.82 1.88
N SER A 42 4.94 -8.17 2.96
CA SER A 42 4.51 -7.79 4.31
C SER A 42 5.09 -6.43 4.69
N ILE A 43 4.27 -5.57 5.30
CA ILE A 43 4.74 -4.31 5.90
C ILE A 43 4.93 -4.47 7.41
N LEU A 44 5.80 -3.65 8.00
CA LEU A 44 6.00 -3.63 9.45
C LEU A 44 4.76 -3.06 10.14
N ASP A 45 4.16 -3.86 11.01
CA ASP A 45 3.04 -3.46 11.86
C ASP A 45 3.13 -4.18 13.21
N ARG A 46 3.56 -3.47 14.26
CA ARG A 46 3.76 -4.07 15.59
C ARG A 46 2.48 -4.60 16.25
N ALA A 47 1.31 -4.13 15.81
CA ALA A 47 0.03 -4.59 16.33
C ALA A 47 -0.56 -5.74 15.51
N ALA A 48 0.08 -6.14 14.40
CA ALA A 48 -0.21 -7.40 13.72
C ALA A 48 0.54 -8.57 14.40
N PRO A 49 0.00 -9.80 14.37
CA PRO A 49 0.68 -10.98 14.88
C PRO A 49 2.02 -11.18 14.17
N GLY A 50 3.10 -11.35 14.94
CA GLY A 50 4.45 -11.45 14.39
C GLY A 50 5.06 -10.13 13.89
N GLY A 51 4.41 -8.99 14.17
CA GLY A 51 4.92 -7.66 13.83
C GLY A 51 4.87 -7.31 12.34
N ARG A 52 4.17 -8.11 11.53
CA ARG A 52 4.08 -7.99 10.09
C ARG A 52 2.63 -8.09 9.64
N LEU A 53 2.23 -7.20 8.75
CA LEU A 53 0.91 -7.19 8.14
C LEU A 53 1.01 -7.55 6.66
N THR A 54 0.26 -8.55 6.24
CA THR A 54 0.09 -8.92 4.82
C THR A 54 -1.12 -8.21 4.23
N LEU A 55 -1.12 -8.00 2.90
CA LEU A 55 -2.23 -7.35 2.21
C LEU A 55 -3.55 -8.13 2.39
N ALA A 56 -3.49 -9.46 2.29
CA ALA A 56 -4.65 -10.33 2.45
C ALA A 56 -5.23 -10.37 3.87
N ALA A 57 -4.46 -10.04 4.91
CA ALA A 57 -4.94 -10.07 6.29
C ALA A 57 -5.80 -8.84 6.65
N ASP A 58 -5.41 -7.66 6.18
CA ASP A 58 -6.14 -6.41 6.40
C ASP A 58 -5.77 -5.40 5.31
N PRO A 59 -6.47 -5.41 4.16
CA PRO A 59 -6.09 -4.62 2.99
C PRO A 59 -6.22 -3.12 3.23
N VAL A 60 -7.22 -2.71 4.02
CA VAL A 60 -7.44 -1.29 4.37
C VAL A 60 -6.27 -0.78 5.20
N ARG A 61 -5.93 -1.48 6.30
CA ARG A 61 -4.82 -1.08 7.16
C ARG A 61 -3.49 -1.17 6.44
N TRP A 62 -3.30 -2.20 5.61
CA TRP A 62 -2.09 -2.35 4.81
C TRP A 62 -1.92 -1.18 3.85
N ALA A 63 -2.97 -0.81 3.11
CA ALA A 63 -2.95 0.33 2.18
C ALA A 63 -2.65 1.65 2.92
N ARG A 64 -3.32 1.92 4.04
CA ARG A 64 -3.10 3.13 4.85
C ARG A 64 -1.69 3.21 5.42
N LYS A 65 -1.10 2.08 5.84
CA LYS A 65 0.26 2.07 6.42
C LYS A 65 1.37 1.96 5.39
N SER A 66 1.08 1.56 4.16
CA SER A 66 2.07 1.36 3.09
C SER A 66 2.99 2.59 2.93
N HIS A 67 2.46 3.81 2.89
CA HIS A 67 3.25 5.04 2.73
C HIS A 67 4.33 5.26 3.80
N LYS A 68 4.22 4.64 4.98
CA LYS A 68 5.20 4.72 6.08
C LYS A 68 6.03 3.44 6.25
N ALA A 69 5.41 2.29 6.04
CA ALA A 69 5.95 0.99 6.43
C ALA A 69 6.45 0.14 5.26
N PHE A 70 6.15 0.53 4.03
CA PHE A 70 6.61 -0.18 2.83
C PHE A 70 8.11 0.05 2.62
N ARG A 71 8.85 -1.05 2.45
CA ARG A 71 10.31 -1.06 2.31
C ARG A 71 10.70 -1.98 1.15
N ALA A 72 10.51 -1.52 -0.09
CA ALA A 72 10.98 -2.21 -1.28
C ALA A 72 11.68 -1.22 -2.23
N GLY A 73 13.01 -1.28 -2.27
CA GLY A 73 13.83 -0.54 -3.23
C GLY A 73 13.59 0.97 -3.29
N TYR A 74 13.54 1.51 -4.51
CA TYR A 74 13.29 2.94 -4.81
C TYR A 74 11.80 3.24 -5.03
N ILE A 75 10.92 2.41 -4.47
CA ILE A 75 9.47 2.56 -4.59
C ILE A 75 8.92 3.39 -3.44
N VAL A 76 8.14 4.40 -3.79
CA VAL A 76 7.44 5.27 -2.85
C VAL A 76 5.93 5.09 -3.05
N PRO A 77 5.22 4.51 -2.08
CA PRO A 77 3.76 4.46 -2.11
C PRO A 77 3.18 5.85 -1.86
N VAL A 78 2.18 6.23 -2.67
CA VAL A 78 1.45 7.48 -2.57
C VAL A 78 -0.03 7.15 -2.53
N ILE A 79 -0.68 7.45 -1.40
CA ILE A 79 -2.14 7.36 -1.29
C ILE A 79 -2.70 8.53 -2.11
N THR A 80 -3.41 8.21 -3.20
CA THR A 80 -4.02 9.20 -4.10
C THR A 80 -5.48 9.43 -3.75
N GLU A 81 -6.12 8.45 -3.11
CA GLU A 81 -7.49 8.54 -2.62
C GLU A 81 -7.64 7.70 -1.34
N ASP A 82 -8.32 8.23 -0.33
CA ASP A 82 -8.81 7.49 0.84
C ASP A 82 -10.14 8.12 1.25
N THR A 83 -11.24 7.44 0.91
CA THR A 83 -12.61 7.83 1.23
C THR A 83 -13.24 6.92 2.28
N LEU A 84 -12.50 5.93 2.78
CA LEU A 84 -13.00 5.07 3.85
C LEU A 84 -12.98 5.83 5.19
N PRO A 85 -13.91 5.55 6.10
CA PRO A 85 -13.84 6.12 7.44
C PRO A 85 -12.51 5.74 8.10
N ALA A 86 -11.92 6.67 8.85
CA ALA A 86 -10.84 6.31 9.75
C ALA A 86 -11.39 5.27 10.73
N ASP A 87 -10.70 4.14 10.89
CA ASP A 87 -11.03 3.20 11.97
C ASP A 87 -10.94 4.02 13.26
N GLY A 88 -12.07 4.20 13.94
CA GLY A 88 -12.15 5.01 15.13
C GLY A 88 -11.14 4.49 16.13
N GLU A 89 -10.12 5.30 16.46
CA GLU A 89 -9.21 5.03 17.56
C GLU A 89 -10.07 4.91 18.82
N SER A 90 -10.29 3.67 19.27
CA SER A 90 -10.87 3.34 20.58
C SER A 90 -9.78 2.76 21.47
#